data_AF-A0A7J7Y029-F1
#
_entry.id   AF-A0A7J7Y029-F1
#
_cell.length_a   1.000
_cell.length_b   1.000
_cell.length_c   1.000
_cell.angle_alpha   90.00
_cell.angle_beta   90.00
_cell.angle_gamma   90.00
#
_symmetry.space_group_name_H-M   'P 1'
#
loop_
_entity.id
_entity.type
_entity.pdbx_description
1 polymer ?
#
loop_
_entity_poly.entity_id
_entity_poly.type
_entity_poly.pdbx_seq_one_letter_code
_entity_poly.pdbx_strand_id
1 'polypeptide(L)'
;MTGYRVQTTVIRFFKNFLGTADKFSETLEDMKKDQLEIKHTLTEIKNNIQRSNSRQENPKNQVKDLKYEEAKNTQPEKQKPKRIQKYEDSVRSLWDNFKRTNIRIIGVPEEERGQDIKNLFEEIMTENFPYLVKEIDLQVQEV
;
A
#
# COMPACT_ATOMS: atom_id res chain seq x y z
N MET A 1 -82.60 42.30 43.52
CA MET A 1 -82.13 41.78 42.21
C MET A 1 -80.60 41.60 42.12
N THR A 2 -79.80 42.18 43.02
CA THR A 2 -78.32 42.16 42.97
C THR A 2 -77.70 40.81 43.36
N GLY A 3 -78.22 40.10 44.37
CA GLY A 3 -77.66 38.82 44.82
C GLY A 3 -77.69 37.68 43.79
N TYR A 4 -78.79 37.54 43.06
CA TYR A 4 -78.94 36.51 42.02
C TYR A 4 -77.95 36.70 40.86
N ARG A 5 -77.73 37.96 40.43
CA ARG A 5 -76.74 38.29 39.37
C ARG A 5 -75.30 37.95 39.78
N VAL A 6 -74.94 38.18 41.05
CA VAL A 6 -73.62 37.81 41.57
C VAL A 6 -73.47 36.28 41.57
N GLN A 7 -74.45 35.54 42.07
CA GLN A 7 -74.43 34.07 42.11
C GLN A 7 -74.29 33.44 40.72
N THR A 8 -75.05 33.91 39.72
CA THR A 8 -74.95 33.40 38.34
C THR A 8 -73.58 33.68 37.72
N THR A 9 -72.97 34.82 38.03
CA THR A 9 -71.64 35.20 37.51
C THR A 9 -70.55 34.30 38.10
N VAL A 10 -70.62 34.02 39.40
CA VAL A 10 -69.70 33.11 40.08
C VAL A 10 -69.80 31.68 39.53
N ILE A 11 -71.02 31.16 39.35
CA ILE A 11 -71.22 29.81 38.77
C ILE A 11 -70.66 29.73 37.34
N ARG A 12 -70.88 30.77 36.51
CA ARG A 12 -70.35 30.82 35.14
C ARG A 12 -68.82 30.81 35.14
N PHE A 13 -68.19 31.56 36.04
CA PHE A 13 -66.74 31.56 36.20
C PHE A 13 -66.20 30.16 36.52
N PHE A 14 -66.76 29.47 37.51
CA PHE A 14 -66.32 28.12 37.88
C PHE A 14 -66.51 27.10 36.75
N LYS A 15 -67.63 27.16 36.01
CA LYS A 15 -67.85 26.28 34.85
C LYS A 15 -66.79 26.50 33.76
N ASN A 16 -66.47 27.75 33.45
CA ASN A 16 -65.42 28.08 32.48
C ASN A 16 -64.04 27.61 32.96
N PHE A 17 -63.72 27.84 34.24
CA PHE A 17 -62.46 27.42 34.84
C PHE A 17 -62.28 25.89 34.79
N LEU A 18 -63.29 25.12 35.19
CA LEU A 18 -63.25 23.66 35.12
C LEU A 18 -63.06 23.16 33.69
N GLY A 19 -63.80 23.72 32.72
CA GLY A 19 -63.62 23.36 31.30
C GLY A 19 -62.24 23.71 30.74
N THR A 20 -61.57 24.76 31.26
CA THR A 20 -60.17 25.05 30.92
C THR A 20 -59.20 24.08 31.58
N ALA A 21 -59.45 23.69 32.83
CA ALA A 21 -58.62 22.73 33.56
C ALA A 21 -58.66 21.34 32.90
N ASP A 22 -59.82 20.88 32.43
CA ASP A 22 -59.96 19.60 31.74
C ASP A 22 -59.14 19.58 30.43
N LYS A 23 -59.26 20.63 29.61
CA LYS A 23 -58.45 20.78 28.38
C LYS A 23 -56.95 20.83 28.65
N PHE A 24 -56.55 21.46 29.75
CA PHE A 24 -55.15 21.49 30.17
C PHE A 24 -54.67 20.08 30.56
N SER A 25 -55.49 19.30 31.27
CA SER A 25 -55.18 17.93 31.62
C SER A 25 -55.03 17.02 30.39
N GLU A 26 -55.93 17.12 29.42
CA GLU A 26 -55.83 16.38 28.15
C GLU A 26 -54.53 16.72 27.42
N THR A 27 -54.22 18.01 27.28
CA THR A 27 -52.98 18.48 26.65
C THR A 27 -51.73 17.95 27.36
N LEU A 28 -51.75 17.89 28.71
CA LEU A 28 -50.63 17.35 29.48
C LEU A 28 -50.40 15.85 29.24
N GLU A 29 -51.47 15.06 29.09
CA GLU A 29 -51.33 13.63 28.78
C GLU A 29 -50.80 13.40 27.37
N ASP A 30 -51.26 14.17 26.38
CA ASP A 30 -50.71 14.12 25.02
C ASP A 30 -49.22 14.48 25.01
N MET A 31 -48.83 15.56 25.71
CA MET A 31 -47.43 15.95 25.84
C MET A 31 -46.55 14.87 26.50
N LYS A 32 -47.07 14.14 27.48
CA LYS A 32 -46.33 13.02 28.10
C LYS A 32 -46.13 11.88 27.12
N LYS A 33 -47.16 11.56 26.33
CA LYS A 33 -47.08 10.53 25.29
C LYS A 33 -46.04 10.90 24.23
N ASP A 34 -46.10 12.12 23.71
CA ASP A 34 -45.12 12.65 22.76
C ASP A 34 -43.70 12.60 23.34
N GLN A 35 -43.53 12.93 24.62
CA GLN A 35 -42.23 12.84 25.29
C GLN A 35 -41.68 11.40 25.32
N LEU A 36 -42.55 10.40 25.53
CA LEU A 36 -42.14 8.98 25.52
C LEU A 36 -41.74 8.53 24.12
N GLU A 37 -42.49 8.92 23.09
CA GLU A 37 -42.16 8.62 21.69
C GLU A 37 -40.82 9.29 21.27
N ILE A 38 -40.60 10.54 21.66
CA ILE A 38 -39.32 11.25 21.43
C ILE A 38 -38.16 10.52 22.12
N LYS A 39 -38.34 10.04 23.36
CA LYS A 39 -37.29 9.28 24.07
C LYS A 39 -36.96 7.96 23.38
N HIS A 40 -37.98 7.25 22.88
CA HIS A 40 -37.79 6.00 22.16
C HIS A 40 -37.00 6.23 20.86
N THR A 41 -37.44 7.18 20.04
CA THR A 41 -36.79 7.52 18.76
C THR A 41 -35.36 8.02 18.97
N LEU A 42 -35.09 8.82 20.00
CA LEU A 42 -33.73 9.26 20.35
C LEU A 42 -32.81 8.06 20.69
N THR A 43 -33.35 7.06 21.38
CA THR A 43 -32.62 5.84 21.72
C THR A 43 -32.29 5.01 20.48
N GLU A 44 -33.24 4.85 19.55
CA GLU A 44 -33.00 4.19 18.28
C GLU A 44 -31.94 4.90 17.44
N ILE A 45 -32.02 6.23 17.34
CA ILE A 45 -31.03 7.05 16.64
C ILE A 45 -29.64 6.84 17.24
N LYS A 46 -29.52 6.86 18.58
CA LYS A 46 -28.25 6.63 19.28
C LYS A 46 -27.66 5.26 18.92
N ASN A 47 -28.48 4.20 18.95
CA ASN A 47 -28.03 2.85 18.62
C ASN A 47 -27.60 2.72 17.15
N ASN A 48 -28.33 3.35 16.24
CA ASN A 48 -28.01 3.37 14.81
C ASN A 48 -26.69 4.10 14.51
N ILE A 49 -26.44 5.22 15.19
CA ILE A 49 -25.15 5.94 15.09
C ILE A 49 -24.01 5.05 15.60
N GLN A 50 -24.18 4.41 16.76
CA GLN A 50 -23.14 3.54 17.32
C GLN A 50 -22.83 2.35 16.40
N ARG A 51 -23.86 1.72 15.82
CA ARG A 51 -23.71 0.63 14.84
C ARG A 51 -23.05 1.11 13.54
N SER A 52 -23.35 2.32 13.09
CA SER A 52 -22.74 2.90 11.89
C SER A 52 -21.25 3.20 12.11
N ASN A 53 -20.90 3.74 13.28
CA ASN A 53 -19.51 4.00 13.65
C ASN A 53 -18.68 2.72 13.70
N SER A 54 -19.18 1.65 14.33
CA SER A 54 -18.45 0.38 14.37
C SER A 54 -18.29 -0.24 12.98
N ARG A 55 -19.33 -0.15 12.12
CA ARG A 55 -19.26 -0.57 10.73
C ARG A 55 -18.26 0.26 9.91
N GLN A 56 -18.04 1.53 10.25
CA GLN A 56 -17.12 2.42 9.53
C GLN A 56 -15.66 2.21 9.95
N GLU A 57 -15.38 1.89 11.22
CA GLU A 57 -14.00 1.66 11.70
C GLU A 57 -13.38 0.38 11.12
N ASN A 58 -14.15 -0.67 10.90
CA ASN A 58 -13.65 -1.92 10.32
C ASN A 58 -13.02 -1.75 8.91
N PRO A 59 -13.73 -1.21 7.90
CA PRO A 59 -13.15 -0.99 6.57
C PRO A 59 -12.05 0.07 6.59
N LYS A 60 -12.09 1.08 7.48
CA LYS A 60 -10.98 2.05 7.60
C LYS A 60 -9.67 1.37 7.98
N ASN A 61 -9.70 0.43 8.93
CA ASN A 61 -8.51 -0.30 9.34
C ASN A 61 -8.03 -1.24 8.25
N GLN A 62 -8.94 -1.98 7.60
CA GLN A 62 -8.58 -2.81 6.43
C GLN A 62 -7.92 -2.00 5.31
N VAL A 63 -8.43 -0.79 5.01
CA VAL A 63 -7.82 0.10 4.01
C VAL A 63 -6.41 0.56 4.43
N LYS A 64 -6.16 0.79 5.73
CA LYS A 64 -4.81 1.11 6.21
C LYS A 64 -3.85 -0.06 6.03
N ASP A 65 -4.29 -1.27 6.35
CA ASP A 65 -3.49 -2.49 6.21
C ASP A 65 -3.17 -2.77 4.73
N LEU A 66 -4.16 -2.63 3.85
CA LEU A 66 -3.98 -2.77 2.39
C LEU A 66 -2.98 -1.74 1.85
N LYS A 67 -3.04 -0.48 2.31
CA LYS A 67 -2.08 0.55 1.91
C LYS A 67 -0.65 0.23 2.37
N TYR A 68 -0.50 -0.35 3.55
CA TYR A 68 0.81 -0.76 4.04
C TYR A 68 1.39 -1.91 3.20
N GLU A 69 0.59 -2.94 2.91
CA GLU A 69 1.04 -4.06 2.07
C GLU A 69 1.30 -3.63 0.62
N GLU A 70 0.50 -2.71 0.05
CA GLU A 70 0.75 -2.11 -1.26
C GLU A 70 2.09 -1.37 -1.30
N ALA A 71 2.38 -0.53 -0.30
CA ALA A 71 3.65 0.18 -0.21
C ALA A 71 4.85 -0.77 -0.11
N LYS A 72 4.73 -1.81 0.73
CA LYS A 72 5.73 -2.86 0.91
C LYS A 72 5.99 -3.63 -0.39
N ASN A 73 4.96 -3.93 -1.18
CA ASN A 73 5.10 -4.65 -2.45
C ASN A 73 5.64 -3.76 -3.58
N THR A 74 5.33 -2.46 -3.55
CA THR A 74 5.75 -1.50 -4.59
C THR A 74 7.22 -1.11 -4.46
N GLN A 75 7.75 -1.03 -3.23
CA GLN A 75 9.15 -0.66 -2.98
C GLN A 75 10.18 -1.56 -3.72
N PRO A 76 10.11 -2.90 -3.66
CA PRO A 76 11.03 -3.75 -4.40
C PRO A 76 10.84 -3.62 -5.91
N GLU A 77 9.61 -3.41 -6.38
CA GLU A 77 9.31 -3.20 -7.81
C GLU A 77 9.97 -1.92 -8.36
N LYS A 78 9.92 -0.82 -7.59
CA LYS A 78 10.64 0.42 -7.92
C LYS A 78 12.16 0.24 -7.98
N GLN A 79 12.70 -0.77 -7.29
CA GLN A 79 14.13 -1.07 -7.27
C GLN A 79 14.55 -2.09 -8.34
N LYS A 80 13.62 -2.90 -8.88
CA LYS A 80 13.89 -3.85 -9.98
C LYS A 80 14.67 -3.22 -11.15
N PRO A 81 14.28 -2.06 -11.74
CA PRO A 81 15.00 -1.51 -12.89
C PRO A 81 16.46 -1.15 -12.56
N LYS A 82 16.72 -0.58 -11.37
CA LYS A 82 18.10 -0.29 -10.92
C LYS A 82 18.92 -1.56 -10.75
N ARG A 83 18.33 -2.63 -10.24
CA ARG A 83 19.01 -3.94 -10.10
C ARG A 83 19.32 -4.54 -11.47
N ILE A 84 18.35 -4.53 -12.39
CA ILE A 84 18.52 -5.02 -13.77
C ILE A 84 19.64 -4.24 -14.47
N GLN A 85 19.61 -2.91 -14.41
CA GLN A 85 20.66 -2.06 -14.99
C GLN A 85 22.06 -2.44 -14.47
N LYS A 86 22.19 -2.64 -13.15
CA LYS A 86 23.46 -3.05 -12.55
C LYS A 86 23.95 -4.40 -13.08
N TYR A 87 23.05 -5.36 -13.27
CA TYR A 87 23.40 -6.66 -13.85
C TYR A 87 23.80 -6.54 -15.32
N GLU A 88 23.07 -5.75 -16.11
CA GLU A 88 23.42 -5.49 -17.52
C GLU A 88 24.80 -4.85 -17.66
N ASP A 89 25.10 -3.84 -16.84
CA ASP A 89 26.40 -3.17 -16.85
C ASP A 89 27.52 -4.11 -16.41
N SER A 90 27.26 -4.98 -15.43
CA SER A 90 28.22 -6.01 -14.99
C SER A 90 28.49 -7.04 -16.10
N VAL A 91 27.47 -7.51 -16.79
CA VAL A 91 27.61 -8.45 -17.92
C VAL A 91 28.37 -7.80 -19.06
N ARG A 92 28.07 -6.54 -19.39
CA ARG A 92 28.81 -5.79 -20.42
C ARG A 92 30.28 -5.65 -20.06
N SER A 93 30.58 -5.28 -18.82
CA SER A 93 31.96 -5.18 -18.33
C SER A 93 32.71 -6.51 -18.41
N LEU A 94 32.07 -7.63 -18.06
CA LEU A 94 32.69 -8.96 -18.17
C LEU A 94 32.96 -9.31 -19.63
N TRP A 95 32.00 -9.06 -20.52
CA TRP A 95 32.16 -9.31 -21.95
C TRP A 95 33.28 -8.48 -22.57
N ASP A 96 33.37 -7.20 -22.20
CA ASP A 96 34.46 -6.33 -22.64
C ASP A 96 35.81 -6.79 -22.10
N ASN A 97 35.85 -7.31 -20.87
CA ASN A 97 37.06 -7.90 -20.31
C ASN A 97 37.49 -9.15 -21.10
N PHE A 98 36.58 -10.09 -21.37
CA PHE A 98 36.87 -11.28 -22.17
C PHE A 98 37.39 -10.92 -23.57
N LYS A 99 36.80 -9.92 -24.23
CA LYS A 99 37.30 -9.44 -25.52
C LYS A 99 38.71 -8.88 -25.44
N ARG A 100 39.05 -8.17 -24.36
CA ARG A 100 40.40 -7.61 -24.17
C ARG A 100 41.44 -8.70 -23.90
N THR A 101 41.06 -9.77 -23.19
CA THR A 101 41.98 -10.87 -22.87
C THR A 101 42.12 -11.91 -23.99
N ASN A 102 41.17 -11.97 -24.92
CA ASN A 102 41.18 -12.96 -26.00
C ASN A 102 42.10 -12.53 -27.15
N ILE A 103 43.06 -13.39 -27.49
CA ILE A 103 43.94 -13.23 -28.65
C ILE A 103 43.29 -13.89 -29.86
N ARG A 104 43.22 -13.18 -30.99
CA ARG A 104 42.71 -13.71 -32.26
C ARG A 104 43.87 -13.94 -33.23
N ILE A 105 44.13 -15.19 -33.56
CA ILE A 105 45.14 -15.60 -34.54
C ILE A 105 44.45 -15.68 -35.91
N ILE A 106 45.02 -15.00 -36.92
CA ILE A 106 44.48 -14.92 -38.28
C ILE A 106 45.56 -15.42 -39.25
N GLY A 107 45.14 -16.06 -40.35
CA GLY A 107 46.07 -16.56 -41.37
C GLY A 107 46.54 -18.00 -41.14
N VAL A 108 45.94 -18.71 -40.18
CA VAL A 108 46.20 -20.14 -39.94
C VAL A 108 45.78 -20.95 -41.17
N PRO A 109 46.72 -21.71 -41.80
CA PRO A 109 46.42 -22.61 -42.91
C PRO A 109 45.33 -23.61 -42.54
N GLU A 110 44.56 -24.06 -43.53
CA GLU A 110 43.40 -24.92 -43.26
C GLU A 110 43.81 -26.29 -42.72
N GLU A 111 45.02 -26.77 -43.07
CA GLU A 111 45.60 -28.01 -42.56
C GLU A 111 45.89 -27.96 -41.05
N GLU A 112 46.23 -26.78 -40.52
CA GLU A 112 46.60 -26.57 -39.11
C GLU A 112 45.39 -26.24 -38.23
N ARG A 113 44.21 -25.99 -38.81
CA ARG A 113 42.97 -25.71 -38.05
C ARG A 113 42.50 -26.87 -37.16
N GLY A 114 42.93 -28.10 -37.45
CA GLY A 114 42.64 -29.29 -36.65
C GLY A 114 43.71 -29.64 -35.61
N GLN A 115 44.83 -28.90 -35.60
CA GLN A 115 45.93 -29.12 -34.67
C GLN A 115 45.57 -28.58 -33.28
N ASP A 116 46.17 -29.12 -32.23
CA ASP A 116 45.92 -28.63 -30.86
C ASP A 116 46.31 -27.14 -30.79
N ILE A 117 45.34 -26.29 -30.41
CA ILE A 117 45.50 -24.84 -30.30
C ILE A 117 46.68 -24.49 -29.40
N LYS A 118 46.94 -25.31 -28.38
CA LYS A 118 48.09 -25.10 -27.48
C LYS A 118 49.42 -25.23 -28.23
N ASN A 119 49.57 -26.28 -29.03
CA ASN A 119 50.80 -26.53 -29.79
C ASN A 119 51.02 -25.44 -30.84
N LEU A 120 49.96 -25.04 -31.55
CA LEU A 120 50.02 -23.95 -32.52
C LEU A 120 50.42 -22.62 -31.86
N PHE A 121 49.89 -22.33 -30.67
CA PHE A 121 50.26 -21.12 -29.93
C PHE A 121 51.73 -21.16 -29.47
N GLU A 122 52.21 -22.29 -28.98
CA GLU A 122 53.62 -22.48 -28.58
C GLU A 122 54.58 -22.32 -29.77
N GLU A 123 54.23 -22.86 -30.94
CA GLU A 123 54.98 -22.71 -32.20
C GLU A 123 55.05 -21.24 -32.62
N ILE A 124 53.91 -20.55 -32.68
CA ILE A 124 53.85 -19.11 -33.02
C ILE A 124 54.69 -18.28 -32.04
N MET A 125 54.60 -18.56 -30.73
CA MET A 125 55.35 -17.84 -29.71
C MET A 125 56.86 -18.08 -29.82
N THR A 126 57.28 -19.30 -30.12
CA THR A 126 58.71 -19.66 -30.26
C THR A 126 59.32 -19.05 -31.53
N GLU A 127 58.58 -19.07 -32.64
CA GLU A 127 59.05 -18.52 -33.92
C GLU A 127 59.11 -16.99 -33.91
N ASN A 128 58.06 -16.32 -33.42
CA ASN A 128 57.92 -14.87 -33.55
C ASN A 128 58.38 -14.10 -32.31
N PHE A 129 58.31 -14.72 -31.13
CA PHE A 129 58.60 -14.07 -29.84
C PHE A 129 59.58 -14.89 -28.96
N PRO A 130 60.74 -15.33 -29.49
CA PRO A 130 61.65 -16.25 -28.79
C PRO A 130 62.21 -15.70 -27.47
N TYR A 131 62.28 -14.37 -27.31
CA TYR A 131 62.71 -13.74 -26.06
C TYR A 131 61.64 -13.79 -24.96
N LEU A 132 60.36 -13.67 -25.32
CA LEU A 132 59.23 -13.75 -24.39
C LEU A 132 59.07 -15.16 -23.83
N VAL A 133 59.26 -16.18 -24.68
CA VAL A 133 59.25 -17.59 -24.24
C VAL A 133 60.31 -17.84 -23.17
N LYS A 134 61.55 -17.38 -23.40
CA LYS A 134 62.65 -17.50 -22.42
C LYS A 134 62.35 -16.78 -21.11
N GLU A 135 61.73 -15.61 -21.16
CA GLU A 135 61.37 -14.85 -19.96
C GLU A 135 60.30 -15.54 -19.13
N ILE A 136 59.28 -16.13 -19.77
CA ILE A 136 58.23 -16.92 -19.10
C ILE A 136 58.83 -18.20 -18.48
N ASP A 137 59.70 -18.90 -19.21
CA ASP A 137 60.35 -20.12 -18.72
C ASP A 137 61.24 -19.85 -17.50
N LEU A 138 61.90 -18.68 -17.43
CA LEU A 138 62.68 -18.24 -16.28
C LEU A 138 61.78 -17.92 -15.07
N GLN A 139 60.62 -17.28 -15.27
CA GLN A 139 59.68 -16.98 -14.18
C GLN A 139 59.02 -18.23 -13.58
N VAL A 140 58.82 -19.29 -14.36
CA VAL A 140 58.27 -20.57 -13.86
C VAL A 140 59.29 -21.37 -13.04
N GLN A 141 60.59 -21.14 -13.25
CA GLN A 141 61.67 -21.79 -12.48
C GLN A 141 62.01 -21.12 -11.14
N GLU A 142 61.57 -19.87 -10.90
CA GLU A 142 61.82 -19.13 -9.65
C GLU A 142 60.77 -19.35 -8.54
N VAL A 143 59.84 -20.31 -8.69
CA VAL A 143 58.81 -20.67 -7.69
C VAL A 143 59.14 -21.95 -6.93
#